data_AF-A0A7S1IIF1-F1
#
_entry.id   AF-A0A7S1IIF1-F1
#
_cell.length_a   1.000
_cell.length_b   1.000
_cell.length_c   1.000
_cell.angle_alpha   90.00
_cell.angle_beta   90.00
_cell.angle_gamma   90.00
#
_symmetry.space_group_name_H-M   'P 1'
#
loop_
_entity.id
_entity.type
_entity.pdbx_description
1 polymer ?
#
loop_
_entity_poly.entity_id
_entity_poly.type
_entity_poly.pdbx_seq_one_letter_code
_entity_poly.pdbx_strand_id
1 'polypeptide(L)'
;FATLGIQSETLLAGLANRTLQEGVLARLEAQSIANTAWSFAKLGVHNEALMAGLAGRALQDGLLDSFNAQNVSNMAWAFATLGIQSETLLAGLANRTLQEGVLARLEAQSIANTAWSFAKLGVHNEA
;
A
#
# COMPACT_ATOMS: atom_id res chain seq x y z
N PHE A 1 15.73 -4.72 5.72
CA PHE A 1 16.09 -5.10 4.34
C PHE A 1 15.86 -3.97 3.36
N ALA A 2 14.63 -3.46 3.18
CA ALA A 2 14.34 -2.38 2.23
C ALA A 2 15.15 -1.09 2.46
N THR A 3 15.22 -0.59 3.69
CA THR A 3 16.02 0.60 4.03
C THR A 3 17.53 0.38 3.87
N LEU A 4 17.99 -0.87 3.93
CA LEU A 4 19.39 -1.25 3.78
C LEU A 4 19.76 -1.67 2.34
N GLY A 5 18.80 -1.65 1.41
CA GLY A 5 19.02 -2.03 0.00
C GLY A 5 19.35 -3.50 -0.23
N ILE A 6 19.18 -4.37 0.77
CA ILE A 6 19.51 -5.79 0.65
C ILE A 6 18.42 -6.50 -0.16
N GLN A 7 18.76 -6.89 -1.39
CA GLN A 7 17.92 -7.70 -2.28
C GLN A 7 18.39 -9.16 -2.22
N SER A 8 17.67 -10.00 -1.47
CA SER A 8 17.82 -11.45 -1.54
C SER A 8 16.53 -12.02 -2.13
N GLU A 9 16.59 -12.47 -3.38
CA GLU A 9 15.42 -12.99 -4.09
C GLU A 9 14.77 -14.16 -3.35
N THR A 10 15.56 -15.12 -2.86
CA THR A 10 15.07 -16.28 -2.11
C THR A 10 14.35 -15.87 -0.83
N LEU A 11 14.92 -14.91 -0.08
CA LEU A 11 14.27 -14.40 1.14
C LEU A 11 12.97 -13.68 0.81
N LEU A 12 12.97 -12.80 -0.19
CA LEU A 12 11.80 -12.01 -0.58
C LEU A 12 10.68 -12.90 -1.14
N ALA A 13 11.01 -13.91 -1.93
CA ALA A 13 10.06 -14.92 -2.39
C ALA A 13 9.48 -15.72 -1.21
N GLY A 14 10.33 -16.13 -0.24
CA GLY A 14 9.89 -16.82 0.97
C GLY A 14 8.94 -15.97 1.83
N LEU A 15 9.25 -14.68 1.99
CA LEU A 15 8.40 -13.73 2.72
C LEU A 15 7.06 -13.53 1.99
N ALA A 16 7.07 -13.31 0.68
CA ALA A 16 5.86 -13.17 -0.12
C ALA A 16 4.95 -14.40 0.01
N ASN A 17 5.52 -15.60 -0.13
CA ASN A 17 4.79 -16.85 -0.01
C ASN A 17 4.20 -17.05 1.39
N ARG A 18 4.95 -16.70 2.45
CA ARG A 18 4.44 -16.78 3.83
C ARG A 18 3.34 -15.76 4.07
N THR A 19 3.47 -14.54 3.57
CA THR A 19 2.45 -13.50 3.69
C THR A 19 1.15 -13.90 3.00
N LEU A 20 1.22 -14.56 1.85
CA LEU A 20 0.05 -14.99 1.08
C LEU A 20 -0.70 -16.19 1.66
N GLN A 21 -0.18 -16.84 2.70
CA GLN A 21 -0.94 -17.88 3.39
C GLN A 21 -2.15 -17.24 4.10
N GLU A 22 -3.35 -17.76 3.85
CA GLU A 22 -4.62 -17.17 4.27
C GLU A 22 -4.63 -16.79 5.76
N GLY A 23 -4.19 -17.69 6.65
CA GLY A 23 -4.14 -17.44 8.08
C GLY A 23 -3.15 -16.34 8.50
N VAL A 24 -2.14 -16.04 7.68
CA VAL A 24 -1.20 -14.93 7.92
C VAL A 24 -1.78 -13.64 7.38
N LEU A 25 -2.23 -13.64 6.11
CA LEU A 25 -2.77 -12.46 5.44
C LEU A 25 -3.97 -11.87 6.20
N ALA A 26 -4.89 -12.72 6.67
CA ALA A 26 -6.07 -12.30 7.43
C ALA A 26 -5.71 -11.55 8.73
N ARG A 27 -4.56 -11.88 9.34
CA ARG A 27 -4.09 -11.30 10.61
C ARG A 27 -3.25 -10.04 10.43
N LEU A 28 -2.95 -9.64 9.19
CA LEU A 28 -2.20 -8.41 8.96
C LEU A 28 -3.07 -7.19 9.24
N GLU A 29 -2.53 -6.30 10.05
CA GLU A 29 -3.10 -4.99 10.36
C GLU A 29 -2.65 -3.94 9.32
N ALA A 30 -3.29 -2.77 9.33
CA ALA A 30 -3.05 -1.68 8.39
C ALA A 30 -1.56 -1.32 8.22
N GLN A 31 -0.83 -1.20 9.34
CA GLN A 31 0.59 -0.87 9.31
C GLN A 31 1.43 -1.97 8.66
N SER A 32 1.16 -3.24 8.98
CA SER A 32 1.89 -4.38 8.42
C SER A 32 1.67 -4.51 6.92
N ILE A 33 0.44 -4.29 6.44
CA ILE A 33 0.10 -4.29 5.02
C ILE A 33 0.85 -3.17 4.29
N ALA A 34 0.72 -1.93 4.77
CA ALA A 34 1.33 -0.76 4.15
C ALA A 34 2.87 -0.85 4.13
N ASN A 35 3.49 -1.31 5.21
CA ASN A 35 4.94 -1.45 5.29
C ASN A 35 5.48 -2.58 4.41
N THR A 36 4.71 -3.67 4.25
CA THR A 36 5.08 -4.77 3.34
C THR A 36 5.03 -4.30 1.89
N ALA A 37 3.93 -3.66 1.46
CA ALA A 37 3.79 -3.09 0.14
C ALA A 37 4.91 -2.07 -0.16
N TRP A 38 5.16 -1.14 0.76
CA TRP A 38 6.24 -0.15 0.64
C TRP A 38 7.62 -0.81 0.53
N SER A 39 7.90 -1.84 1.33
CA SER A 39 9.20 -2.51 1.31
C SER A 39 9.49 -3.20 -0.02
N PHE A 40 8.50 -3.89 -0.59
CA PHE A 40 8.64 -4.54 -1.90
C PHE A 40 8.80 -3.49 -3.01
N ALA A 41 7.99 -2.43 -2.99
CA ALA A 41 8.13 -1.33 -3.93
C ALA A 41 9.49 -0.62 -3.82
N LYS A 42 9.97 -0.37 -2.60
CA LYS A 42 11.26 0.28 -2.34
C LYS A 42 12.44 -0.56 -2.83
N LEU A 43 12.32 -1.89 -2.77
CA LEU A 43 13.29 -2.82 -3.31
C LEU A 43 13.13 -3.07 -4.82
N GLY A 44 12.13 -2.46 -5.49
CA GLY A 44 11.87 -2.68 -6.90
C GLY A 44 11.41 -4.10 -7.24
N VAL A 45 10.84 -4.82 -6.27
CA VAL A 45 10.37 -6.20 -6.48
C VAL A 45 8.92 -6.19 -6.91
N HIS A 46 8.71 -6.47 -8.19
CA HIS A 46 7.38 -6.70 -8.78
C HIS A 46 6.87 -8.09 -8.41
N ASN A 47 6.06 -8.16 -7.35
CA ASN A 47 5.31 -9.36 -6.99
C ASN A 47 3.81 -9.07 -7.01
N GLU A 48 3.19 -9.27 -8.17
CA GLU A 48 1.77 -8.94 -8.39
C GLU A 48 0.83 -9.71 -7.45
N ALA A 49 1.11 -10.99 -7.21
CA ALA A 49 0.29 -11.82 -6.32
C ALA A 49 0.30 -11.27 -4.88
N LEU A 50 1.47 -10.91 -4.36
CA LEU A 50 1.59 -10.27 -3.05
C LEU A 50 0.83 -8.95 -3.01
N MET A 51 1.04 -8.08 -4.00
CA MET A 51 0.40 -6.76 -4.04
C MET A 51 -1.13 -6.87 -4.13
N ALA A 52 -1.64 -7.81 -4.94
CA ALA A 52 -3.07 -8.11 -5.02
C ALA A 52 -3.62 -8.65 -3.69
N GLY A 53 -2.89 -9.55 -3.02
CA GLY A 53 -3.27 -10.06 -1.70
C GLY A 53 -3.34 -8.96 -0.63
N LEU A 54 -2.36 -8.06 -0.61
CA LEU A 54 -2.32 -6.91 0.29
C LEU A 54 -3.45 -5.92 0.01
N ALA A 55 -3.76 -5.64 -1.26
CA ALA A 55 -4.90 -4.83 -1.66
C ALA A 55 -6.22 -5.45 -1.22
N GLY A 56 -6.42 -6.74 -1.50
CA GLY A 56 -7.61 -7.49 -1.12
C GLY A 56 -7.81 -7.46 0.39
N ARG A 57 -6.76 -7.70 1.18
CA ARG A 57 -6.84 -7.62 2.64
C ARG A 57 -7.17 -6.22 3.15
N ALA A 58 -6.59 -5.18 2.57
CA ALA A 58 -6.88 -3.80 2.95
C ALA A 58 -8.36 -3.45 2.76
N LEU A 59 -8.98 -3.96 1.69
CA LEU A 59 -10.38 -3.74 1.33
C LEU A 59 -11.38 -4.57 2.15
N GLN A 60 -10.92 -5.57 2.93
CA GLN A 60 -11.78 -6.44 3.72
C GLN A 60 -12.11 -5.86 5.10
N ASP A 61 -13.32 -6.17 5.58
CA ASP A 61 -13.79 -5.91 6.95
C ASP A 61 -13.62 -4.47 7.44
N GLY A 62 -13.69 -3.50 6.52
CA GLY A 62 -13.50 -2.08 6.84
C GLY A 62 -12.08 -1.76 7.31
N LEU A 63 -11.08 -2.59 7.03
CA LEU A 63 -9.72 -2.38 7.55
C LEU A 63 -9.14 -1.02 7.12
N LEU A 64 -9.50 -0.49 5.94
CA LEU A 64 -9.13 0.86 5.52
C LEU A 64 -9.47 1.95 6.54
N ASP A 65 -10.52 1.78 7.35
CA ASP A 65 -10.90 2.75 8.40
C ASP A 65 -9.88 2.84 9.53
N SER A 66 -9.03 1.82 9.68
CA SER A 66 -7.90 1.82 10.63
C SER A 66 -6.63 2.44 10.05
N PHE A 67 -6.56 2.69 8.73
CA PHE A 67 -5.37 3.27 8.12
C PHE A 67 -5.16 4.70 8.59
N ASN A 68 -3.94 5.00 9.03
CA ASN A 68 -3.53 6.39 9.27
C ASN A 68 -2.94 7.02 7.99
N ALA A 69 -2.60 8.30 8.08
CA ALA A 69 -2.03 9.09 6.97
C ALA A 69 -0.79 8.44 6.33
N GLN A 70 0.11 7.88 7.14
CA GLN A 70 1.31 7.20 6.66
C GLN A 70 0.96 5.89 5.94
N ASN A 71 0.01 5.10 6.46
CA ASN A 71 -0.40 3.85 5.83
C ASN A 71 -0.99 4.09 4.44
N VAL A 72 -1.84 5.13 4.32
CA VAL A 72 -2.43 5.51 3.03
C VAL A 72 -1.36 5.94 2.04
N SER A 73 -0.48 6.86 2.44
CA SER A 73 0.63 7.33 1.61
C SER A 73 1.53 6.17 1.17
N ASN A 74 1.89 5.26 2.07
CA ASN A 74 2.75 4.12 1.77
C ASN A 74 2.12 3.15 0.76
N MET A 75 0.82 2.84 0.91
CA MET A 75 0.11 2.01 -0.06
C MET A 75 0.04 2.68 -1.42
N ALA A 76 -0.44 3.92 -1.49
CA ALA A 76 -0.57 4.64 -2.76
C ALA A 76 0.80 4.73 -3.48
N TRP A 77 1.85 5.08 -2.73
CA TRP A 77 3.21 5.17 -3.26
C TRP A 77 3.75 3.82 -3.74
N ALA A 78 3.49 2.73 -3.01
CA ALA A 78 3.96 1.41 -3.40
C ALA A 78 3.35 0.95 -4.74
N PHE A 79 2.04 1.10 -4.90
CA PHE A 79 1.31 0.75 -6.13
C PHE A 79 1.76 1.63 -7.30
N ALA A 80 1.88 2.95 -7.08
CA ALA A 80 2.35 3.88 -8.10
C ALA A 80 3.81 3.63 -8.51
N THR A 81 4.68 3.28 -7.55
CA THR A 81 6.09 2.98 -7.81
C THR A 81 6.26 1.74 -8.65
N LEU A 82 5.53 0.67 -8.33
CA LEU A 82 5.54 -0.57 -9.12
C LEU A 82 4.68 -0.46 -10.39
N GLY A 83 3.89 0.59 -10.57
CA GLY A 83 3.00 0.72 -11.73
C GLY A 83 1.86 -0.29 -11.74
N ILE A 84 1.47 -0.79 -10.56
CA ILE A 84 0.37 -1.74 -10.40
C ILE A 84 -0.92 -0.94 -10.20
N GLN A 85 -1.87 -1.12 -11.10
CA GLN A 85 -3.18 -0.48 -11.00
C GLN A 85 -4.14 -1.33 -10.16
N SER A 86 -4.84 -0.68 -9.23
CA SER A 86 -5.94 -1.26 -8.48
C SER A 86 -6.95 -0.16 -8.19
N GLU A 87 -7.90 0.03 -9.10
CA GLU A 87 -8.89 1.12 -9.04
C GLU A 87 -9.66 1.11 -7.72
N THR A 88 -10.15 -0.06 -7.30
CA THR A 88 -10.89 -0.23 -6.04
C THR A 88 -10.06 0.16 -4.82
N LEU A 89 -8.79 -0.24 -4.77
CA LEU A 89 -7.89 0.15 -3.68
C LEU A 89 -7.66 1.66 -3.71
N LEU A 90 -7.36 2.24 -4.87
CA LEU A 90 -7.08 3.67 -5.00
C LEU A 90 -8.28 4.53 -4.61
N ALA A 91 -9.49 4.14 -5.03
CA ALA A 91 -10.72 4.78 -4.60
C ALA A 91 -10.92 4.68 -3.08
N GLY A 92 -10.67 3.50 -2.49
CA GLY A 92 -10.71 3.29 -1.04
C GLY A 92 -9.71 4.17 -0.29
N LEU A 93 -8.47 4.27 -0.78
CA LEU A 93 -7.43 5.14 -0.22
C LEU A 93 -7.76 6.62 -0.36
N ALA A 94 -8.37 7.04 -1.47
CA ALA A 94 -8.85 8.42 -1.66
C ALA A 94 -9.94 8.75 -0.63
N ASN A 95 -10.97 7.91 -0.53
CA ASN A 95 -12.05 8.07 0.44
C ASN A 95 -11.52 8.11 1.87
N ARG A 96 -10.55 7.25 2.20
CA ARG A 96 -9.90 7.27 3.52
C ARG A 96 -9.11 8.54 3.76
N THR A 97 -8.41 9.05 2.75
CA THR A 97 -7.64 10.30 2.83
C THR A 97 -8.52 11.50 3.15
N LEU A 98 -9.72 11.55 2.57
CA LEU A 98 -10.68 12.65 2.75
C LEU A 98 -11.32 12.69 4.14
N GLN A 99 -11.19 11.63 4.95
CA GLN A 99 -11.67 11.64 6.32
C GLN A 99 -10.86 12.66 7.16
N GLU A 100 -11.57 13.55 7.88
CA GLU A 100 -10.98 14.70 8.59
C GLU A 100 -9.78 14.31 9.47
N GLY A 101 -9.89 13.21 10.22
CA GLY A 101 -8.84 12.72 11.10
C GLY A 101 -7.58 12.21 10.41
N VAL A 102 -7.65 11.88 9.11
CA VAL A 102 -6.51 11.47 8.28
C VAL A 102 -5.94 12.68 7.56
N LEU A 103 -6.80 13.46 6.90
CA LEU A 103 -6.41 14.65 6.13
C LEU A 103 -5.63 15.65 7.00
N ALA A 104 -6.12 15.93 8.20
CA ALA A 104 -5.48 16.87 9.13
C ALA A 104 -4.12 16.38 9.67
N ARG A 105 -3.83 15.08 9.54
CA ARG A 105 -2.58 14.45 10.02
C ARG A 105 -1.61 14.11 8.88
N LEU A 106 -1.93 14.49 7.65
CA LEU A 106 -1.01 14.35 6.54
C LEU A 106 0.15 15.35 6.69
N GLU A 107 1.34 14.82 6.91
CA GLU A 107 2.57 15.58 6.86
C GLU A 107 3.01 15.84 5.41
N ALA A 108 3.88 16.84 5.20
CA ALA A 108 4.32 17.27 3.87
C ALA A 108 4.77 16.13 2.94
N GLN A 109 5.52 15.15 3.48
CA GLN A 109 5.96 13.99 2.70
C GLN A 109 4.80 13.09 2.29
N SER A 110 3.85 12.85 3.20
CA SER A 110 2.67 12.02 2.92
C SER A 110 1.74 12.70 1.91
N ILE A 111 1.61 14.03 1.96
CA ILE A 111 0.87 14.82 0.95
C ILE A 111 1.51 14.63 -0.42
N ALA A 112 2.81 14.88 -0.53
CA ALA A 112 3.53 14.79 -1.80
C ALA A 112 3.46 13.39 -2.40
N ASN A 113 3.68 12.35 -1.58
CA ASN A 113 3.61 10.95 -2.01
C ASN A 113 2.20 10.59 -2.49
N THR A 114 1.17 10.95 -1.73
CA THR A 114 -0.22 10.69 -2.10
C THR A 114 -0.53 11.38 -3.42
N ALA A 115 -0.34 12.70 -3.52
CA ALA A 115 -0.63 13.46 -4.73
C ALA A 115 0.10 12.92 -5.98
N TRP A 116 1.39 12.63 -5.88
CA TRP A 116 2.17 12.05 -6.97
C TRP A 116 1.66 10.67 -7.37
N SER A 117 1.28 9.84 -6.40
CA SER A 117 0.80 8.47 -6.66
C SER A 117 -0.51 8.47 -7.43
N PHE A 118 -1.47 9.31 -7.02
CA PHE A 118 -2.75 9.47 -7.71
C PHE A 118 -2.56 10.03 -9.12
N ALA A 119 -1.69 11.03 -9.30
CA ALA A 119 -1.35 11.56 -10.61
C ALA A 119 -0.68 10.51 -11.53
N LYS A 120 0.28 9.74 -11.00
CA LYS A 120 1.00 8.72 -11.77
C LYS A 120 0.11 7.56 -12.21
N LEU A 121 -0.85 7.16 -11.38
CA LEU A 121 -1.78 6.08 -11.68
C LEU A 121 -2.98 6.53 -12.53
N GLY A 122 -3.05 7.82 -12.90
CA GLY A 122 -4.12 8.35 -13.75
C GLY A 122 -5.48 8.40 -13.07
N VAL A 123 -5.51 8.49 -11.73
CA VAL A 123 -6.77 8.62 -11.00
C VAL A 123 -7.27 10.04 -11.17
N HIS A 124 -8.20 10.21 -12.11
CA HIS A 124 -8.94 11.45 -12.31
C HIS A 124 -10.24 11.36 -11.52
N ASN A 125 -10.52 12.38 -10.71
CA ASN A 125 -11.80 12.47 -9.99
C ASN A 125 -12.88 12.83 -11.02
N GLU A 126 -13.69 11.86 -11.44
CA GLU A 126 -14.96 12.18 -12.10
C GLU A 126 -15.91 12.70 -11.02
N ALA A 127 -16.22 13.99 -11.11
CA ALA A 127 -17.08 14.72 -10.17
C ALA A 127 -18.56 14.34 -10.34
#